data_AF-M2AYH0-F1
#
_entry.id   AF-M2AYH0-F1
#
_cell.length_a   1.000
_cell.length_b   1.000
_cell.length_c   1.000
_cell.angle_alpha   90.00
_cell.angle_beta   90.00
_cell.angle_gamma   90.00
#
_symmetry.space_group_name_H-M   'P 1'
#
loop_
_entity.id
_entity.type
_entity.pdbx_description
1 polymer ?
#
loop_
_entity_poly.entity_id
_entity_poly.type
_entity_poly.pdbx_seq_one_letter_code
_entity_poly.pdbx_strand_id
1 'polypeptide(L)' 'MDELDPMTMYELCFAGAVTGETEVTCPHCKTLLTMKVDDPMGTYSLNCCECEGEFDVDLADGTVHWFPQS' A
#
# COMPACT_ATOMS: atom_id res chain seq x y z
N MET A 1 -38.32 -3.39 -6.76
CA MET A 1 -37.78 -2.81 -5.51
C MET A 1 -36.44 -3.49 -5.36
N ASP A 2 -35.39 -2.92 -5.96
CA ASP A 2 -34.61 -1.80 -5.37
C ASP A 2 -34.16 -2.26 -3.98
N GLU A 3 -32.88 -2.56 -3.73
CA GLU A 3 -31.78 -1.61 -3.81
C GLU A 3 -30.44 -2.39 -3.78
N LEU A 4 -29.71 -2.37 -4.90
CA LEU A 4 -28.26 -2.58 -4.86
C LEU A 4 -27.70 -1.37 -4.12
N ASP A 5 -27.60 -1.45 -2.80
CA ASP A 5 -27.16 -0.34 -1.96
C ASP A 5 -25.68 -0.03 -2.25
N PRO A 6 -25.37 1.06 -2.98
CA PRO A 6 -23.99 1.38 -3.36
C PRO A 6 -23.19 1.95 -2.17
N MET A 7 -23.75 1.90 -0.95
CA MET A 7 -23.18 2.46 0.27
C MET A 7 -22.32 1.47 1.06
N THR A 8 -22.33 0.17 0.72
CA THR A 8 -21.49 -0.84 1.39
C THR A 8 -20.07 -0.93 0.83
N MET A 9 -19.75 -0.19 -0.23
CA MET A 9 -18.46 -0.26 -0.94
C MET A 9 -17.58 0.98 -0.77
N TYR A 10 -17.95 1.96 0.06
CA TYR A 10 -17.25 3.26 0.11
C TYR A 10 -16.82 3.80 1.48
N GLU A 11 -16.95 3.07 2.59
CA GLU A 11 -16.59 3.68 3.89
C GLU A 11 -15.96 2.72 4.92
N LEU A 12 -14.95 1.97 4.49
CA LEU A 12 -13.94 1.40 5.40
C LEU A 12 -12.54 1.99 5.11
N CYS A 13 -12.47 3.28 4.75
CA CYS A 13 -11.25 4.07 4.89
C CYS A 13 -11.09 4.48 6.37
N PHE A 14 -10.98 3.51 7.27
CA PHE A 14 -10.67 3.77 8.68
C PHE A 14 -9.23 4.28 8.78
N ALA A 15 -9.08 5.58 8.98
CA ALA A 15 -7.84 6.21 9.40
C ALA A 15 -7.48 5.72 10.82
N GLY A 16 -6.77 4.60 10.94
CA GLY A 16 -6.21 4.19 12.23
C GLY A 16 -5.84 2.72 12.41
N ALA A 17 -6.27 1.83 11.52
CA ALA A 17 -5.85 0.42 11.56
C ALA A 17 -5.66 -0.07 10.12
N VAL A 18 -4.43 0.04 9.62
CA VAL A 18 -4.07 -0.44 8.28
C VAL A 18 -3.91 -1.96 8.33
N THR A 19 -5.00 -2.68 8.56
CA THR A 19 -5.05 -4.14 8.36
C THR A 19 -5.97 -4.39 7.19
N GLY A 20 -5.42 -4.69 6.01
CA GLY A 20 -6.14 -4.74 4.75
C GLY A 20 -5.22 -4.44 3.59
N GLU A 21 -5.44 -3.31 2.94
CA GLU A 21 -4.71 -2.87 1.74
C GLU A 21 -4.27 -1.42 1.95
N THR A 22 -3.03 -1.11 1.62
CA THR A 22 -2.51 0.26 1.63
C THR A 22 -1.93 0.62 0.27
N GLU A 23 -2.05 1.89 -0.08
CA GLU A 23 -1.49 2.44 -1.29
C GLU A 23 -0.13 3.07 -0.97
N VAL A 24 0.93 2.56 -1.59
CA VAL A 24 2.27 3.09 -1.48
C VAL A 24 2.76 3.57 -2.82
N THR A 25 3.37 4.75 -2.82
CA THR A 25 3.94 5.33 -4.03
C THR A 25 5.39 4.92 -4.15
N CYS A 26 5.77 4.35 -5.29
CA CYS A 26 7.16 4.02 -5.59
C CYS A 26 8.03 5.30 -5.50
N PRO A 27 9.11 5.31 -4.72
CA PRO A 27 9.95 6.50 -4.57
C PRO A 27 10.66 6.89 -5.88
N HIS A 28 10.90 5.93 -6.77
CA HIS A 28 11.62 6.09 -8.03
C HIS A 28 10.73 6.59 -9.18
N CYS A 29 9.74 5.80 -9.62
CA CYS A 29 8.89 6.16 -10.77
C CYS A 29 7.59 6.88 -10.40
N LYS A 30 7.28 7.05 -9.10
CA LYS A 30 6.02 7.63 -8.60
C LYS A 30 4.76 6.85 -8.98
N THR A 31 4.89 5.61 -9.43
CA THR A 31 3.76 4.71 -9.63
C THR A 31 3.12 4.36 -8.29
N LEU A 32 1.80 4.35 -8.26
CA LEU A 32 1.01 3.93 -7.10
C LEU A 32 0.87 2.41 -7.10
N LEU A 33 1.26 1.76 -6.00
CA LEU A 33 1.18 0.32 -5.81
C LEU A 33 0.26 0.03 -4.63
N THR A 34 -0.62 -0.94 -4.80
CA THR A 34 -1.49 -1.42 -3.73
C THR A 34 -0.85 -2.65 -3.11
N MET A 35 -0.52 -2.59 -1.82
CA MET A 35 -0.01 -3.74 -1.07
C MET A 35 -0.97 -4.15 0.04
N LYS A 36 -0.96 -5.44 0.37
CA LYS A 36 -1.68 -5.94 1.54
C LYS A 36 -0.86 -5.71 2.79
N VAL A 37 -1.52 -5.19 3.82
CA VAL A 37 -0.92 -4.95 5.13
C VAL A 37 -1.62 -5.85 6.13
N ASP A 38 -0.89 -6.85 6.61
CA ASP A 38 -1.33 -7.73 7.69
C ASP A 38 -0.95 -7.18 9.08
N ASP A 39 0.15 -6.43 9.15
CA ASP A 39 0.71 -5.84 10.36
C ASP A 39 1.02 -4.35 10.11
N PRO A 40 0.26 -3.41 10.71
CA PRO A 40 0.43 -1.98 10.49
C PRO A 40 1.73 -1.42 11.09
N MET A 41 2.53 -2.23 11.78
CA MET A 41 3.84 -1.88 12.32
C MET A 41 4.96 -2.73 11.70
N GLY A 42 4.68 -3.40 10.59
CA GLY A 42 5.62 -4.25 9.89
C GLY A 42 6.41 -3.51 8.82
N THR A 43 7.51 -4.13 8.40
CA THR A 43 8.26 -3.74 7.20
C THR A 43 7.86 -4.65 6.03
N TYR A 44 7.60 -4.06 4.88
CA TYR A 44 7.12 -4.75 3.69
C TYR A 44 8.04 -4.51 2.49
N SER A 45 8.55 -5.60 1.91
CA SER A 45 9.33 -5.55 0.68
C SER A 45 8.41 -5.62 -0.54
N LEU A 46 8.49 -4.61 -1.40
CA LEU A 46 7.67 -4.47 -2.58
C LEU A 46 8.54 -4.31 -3.82
N ASN A 47 8.09 -4.90 -4.92
CA ASN A 47 8.68 -4.66 -6.23
C ASN A 47 7.74 -3.80 -7.06
N CYS A 48 8.29 -2.75 -7.66
CA CYS A 48 7.52 -1.89 -8.54
C CYS A 48 7.35 -2.54 -9.92
N CYS A 49 6.12 -2.86 -10.33
CA CYS A 49 5.87 -3.43 -11.66
C CYS A 49 6.30 -2.54 -12.84
N GLU A 50 6.40 -1.22 -12.65
CA GLU A 50 6.70 -0.28 -13.74
C GLU A 50 8.21 -0.06 -13.96
N CYS A 51 8.99 -0.03 -12.88
CA CYS A 51 10.45 0.16 -12.96
C CYS A 51 11.25 -1.04 -12.51
N GLU A 52 10.57 -2.14 -12.19
CA GLU A 52 11.10 -3.46 -11.77
C GLU A 52 12.03 -3.41 -10.55
N GLY A 53 12.15 -2.26 -9.89
CA GLY A 53 13.01 -2.11 -8.73
C GLY A 53 12.30 -2.39 -7.42
N GLU A 54 13.10 -2.76 -6.43
CA GLU A 54 12.67 -3.23 -5.14
C GLU A 54 12.78 -2.12 -4.10
N PHE A 55 11.81 -2.05 -3.19
CA PHE A 55 11.81 -1.11 -2.08
C PHE A 55 11.13 -1.68 -0.85
N ASP A 56 11.66 -1.35 0.31
CA ASP A 56 11.06 -1.65 1.59
C ASP A 56 10.22 -0.47 2.06
N VAL A 57 9.08 -0.79 2.65
CA VAL A 57 8.15 0.16 3.26
C VAL A 57 8.04 -0.21 4.71
N ASP A 58 8.59 0.63 5.58
CA ASP A 58 8.42 0.51 7.01
C ASP A 58 7.16 1.27 7.43
N LEU A 59 6.10 0.54 7.78
CA LEU A 59 4.84 1.17 8.19
C LEU A 59 4.89 1.70 9.63
N ALA A 60 5.77 1.15 10.47
CA ALA A 60 5.92 1.62 11.85
C ALA A 60 6.52 3.03 11.92
N ASP A 61 7.56 3.27 11.12
CA ASP A 61 8.25 4.57 11.02
C ASP A 61 7.65 5.45 9.91
N GLY A 62 6.93 4.85 8.94
CA GLY A 62 6.40 5.54 7.76
C GLY A 62 7.47 5.85 6.71
N THR A 63 8.58 5.11 6.71
CA THR A 63 9.74 5.35 5.86
C THR A 63 9.79 4.36 4.70
N VAL A 64 10.25 4.83 3.53
CA VAL A 64 10.40 3.99 2.33
C VAL A 64 11.86 3.98 1.89
N HIS A 65 12.44 2.78 1.76
CA HIS A 65 13.82 2.55 1.36
C HIS A 65 13.89 1.88 0.00
N TRP A 66 14.49 2.55 -0.98
CA TRP A 66 14.67 2.00 -2.33
C TRP A 66 15.98 1.22 -2.46
N PHE A 67 15.92 0.03 -3.05
CA PHE A 67 17.08 -0.80 -3.39
C PHE A 67 17.27 -0.84 -4.91
N PRO A 68 18.32 -0.19 -5.44
CA PRO A 68 18.65 -0.35 -6.84
C PRO A 68 19.17 -1.77 -7.09
N GLN A 69 18.48 -2.55 -7.93
CA GLN A 69 19.06 -3.77 -8.46
C GLN A 69 20.21 -3.38 -9.40
N SER A 70 21.43 -3.80 -9.08
CA SER A 70 22.65 -3.51 -9.84
C SER A 70 22.84 -4.44 -11.03
#